data_AF-A0A7X5SCU4-F1
#
_entry.id   AF-A0A7X5SCU4-F1
#
_cell.length_a   1.000
_cell.length_b   1.000
_cell.length_c   1.000
_cell.angle_alpha   90.00
_cell.angle_beta   90.00
_cell.angle_gamma   90.00
#
_symmetry.space_group_name_H-M   'P 1'
#
loop_
_entity.id
_entity.type
_entity.pdbx_description
1 polymer ?
#
loop_
_entity_poly.entity_id
_entity_poly.type
_entity_poly.pdbx_seq_one_letter_code
_entity_poly.pdbx_strand_id
1 'polypeptide(L)'
;PSTVELYVDGLRQYSGQVPAGPFQLAAQPGISGTGQAQIVVTDAFGQVRRLDFAFYGTPQLLARGISEWSAGIGHLRQDYGVRSFSYES
;
A
#
# COMPACT_ATOMS: atom_id res chain seq x y z
N PRO A 1 3.72 25.73 7.20
CA PRO A 1 3.96 24.48 6.42
C PRO A 1 3.27 23.33 7.16
N SER A 2 2.65 22.41 6.44
CA SER A 2 2.00 21.25 7.03
C SER A 2 2.60 19.97 6.46
N THR A 3 2.67 18.92 7.26
CA THR A 3 3.02 17.59 6.80
C THR A 3 1.75 16.86 6.41
N VAL A 4 1.77 16.18 5.27
CA VAL A 4 0.66 15.37 4.77
C VAL A 4 1.15 13.95 4.57
N GLU A 5 0.41 13.00 5.11
CA GLU A 5 0.59 11.57 4.89
C GLU A 5 -0.66 10.97 4.24
N LEU A 6 -0.46 10.05 3.30
CA LEU A 6 -1.54 9.25 2.70
C LEU A 6 -1.36 7.80 3.14
N TYR A 7 -2.43 7.22 3.68
CA TYR A 7 -2.53 5.81 4.00
C TYR A 7 -3.57 5.17 3.09
N VAL A 8 -3.28 3.97 2.58
CA VAL A 8 -4.20 3.13 1.81
C VAL A 8 -4.23 1.77 2.47
N ASP A 9 -5.41 1.34 2.90
CA ASP A 9 -5.62 0.09 3.64
C ASP A 9 -4.68 -0.04 4.86
N GLY A 10 -4.43 1.10 5.53
CA GLY A 10 -3.54 1.21 6.70
C GLY A 10 -2.05 1.31 6.36
N LEU A 11 -1.64 1.13 5.10
CA LEU A 11 -0.25 1.23 4.66
C LEU A 11 0.07 2.65 4.19
N ARG A 12 1.15 3.25 4.70
CA ARG A 12 1.57 4.61 4.30
C ARG A 12 2.12 4.60 2.88
N GLN A 13 1.39 5.26 1.97
CA GLN A 13 1.74 5.39 0.55
C GLN A 13 2.55 6.66 0.25
N TYR A 14 2.35 7.73 1.02
CA TYR A 14 3.03 9.01 0.80
C TYR A 14 3.26 9.75 2.12
N SER A 15 4.33 10.54 2.16
CA SER A 15 4.63 11.50 3.23
C SER A 15 5.42 12.68 2.66
N GLY A 16 4.98 13.90 2.92
CA GLY A 16 5.66 15.10 2.44
C GLY A 16 5.18 16.39 3.10
N GLN A 17 5.92 17.48 2.91
CA GLN A 17 5.51 18.82 3.35
C GLN A 17 4.78 19.54 2.21
N VAL A 18 3.68 20.21 2.56
CA VAL A 18 2.92 21.04 1.63
C VAL A 18 2.90 22.50 2.11
N PRO A 19 2.92 23.47 1.18
CA PRO A 19 2.69 24.87 1.50
C PRO A 19 1.23 25.09 1.93
N ALA A 20 0.94 26.27 2.48
CA ALA A 20 -0.44 26.65 2.77
C ALA A 20 -1.21 26.86 1.45
N GLY A 21 -2.44 26.32 1.39
CA GLY A 21 -3.31 26.43 0.23
C GLY A 21 -3.73 25.06 -0.33
N PRO A 22 -4.39 25.03 -1.50
CA PRO A 22 -4.73 23.80 -2.19
C PRO A 22 -3.47 23.01 -2.56
N PHE A 23 -3.50 21.71 -2.39
CA PHE A 23 -2.43 20.79 -2.79
C PHE A 23 -3.02 19.57 -3.48
N GLN A 24 -2.19 18.89 -4.27
CA GLN A 24 -2.54 17.61 -4.89
C GLN A 24 -1.53 16.57 -4.43
N LEU A 25 -2.03 15.38 -4.09
CA LEU A 25 -1.21 14.22 -3.79
C LEU A 25 -1.25 13.28 -4.98
N ALA A 26 -0.09 12.95 -5.54
CA ALA A 26 0.02 11.88 -6.52
C ALA A 26 0.13 10.55 -5.76
N ALA A 27 -0.93 9.75 -5.78
CA ALA A 27 -0.84 8.38 -5.27
C ALA A 27 0.09 7.55 -6.16
N GLN A 28 0.89 6.68 -5.55
CA GLN A 28 1.79 5.80 -6.27
C GLN A 28 0.98 4.87 -7.21
N PRO A 29 1.41 4.64 -8.47
CA PRO A 29 0.76 3.68 -9.35
C PRO A 29 0.70 2.29 -8.71
N GLY A 30 -0.42 1.56 -8.90
CA GLY A 30 -0.59 0.18 -8.41
C GLY A 30 -1.73 -0.03 -7.41
N ILE A 31 -2.46 1.03 -7.04
CA ILE A 31 -3.69 0.88 -6.26
C ILE A 31 -4.79 0.39 -7.20
N SER A 32 -5.23 -0.86 -7.01
CA SER A 32 -6.28 -1.51 -7.79
C SER A 32 -7.31 -2.17 -6.88
N GLY A 33 -8.54 -2.29 -7.36
CA GLY A 33 -9.66 -2.77 -6.56
C GLY A 33 -10.30 -1.70 -5.70
N THR A 34 -11.16 -2.14 -4.78
CA THR A 34 -11.81 -1.30 -3.78
C THR A 34 -10.91 -1.17 -2.56
N GLY A 35 -10.80 0.02 -1.99
CA GLY A 35 -10.00 0.22 -0.78
C GLY A 35 -10.38 1.49 -0.03
N GLN A 36 -9.77 1.65 1.15
CA GLN A 36 -9.98 2.80 2.02
C GLN A 36 -8.70 3.64 2.08
N ALA A 37 -8.82 4.92 1.78
CA ALA A 37 -7.73 5.87 1.90
C ALA A 37 -7.98 6.82 3.06
N GLN A 38 -6.90 7.13 3.77
CA GLN A 38 -6.89 8.10 4.86
C GLN A 38 -5.78 9.11 4.61
N ILE A 39 -6.12 10.39 4.61
CA ILE A 39 -5.16 11.49 4.62
C ILE A 39 -5.02 11.99 6.05
N VAL A 40 -3.78 12.09 6.51
CA VAL A 40 -3.42 12.68 7.80
C VAL A 40 -2.65 13.96 7.53
N VAL A 41 -3.22 15.10 7.94
CA VAL A 41 -2.57 16.42 7.84
C VAL A 41 -2.17 16.87 9.23
N THR A 42 -0.87 17.08 9.42
CA THR A 42 -0.29 17.61 10.66
C THR A 42 0.22 19.01 10.41
N ASP A 43 -0.33 20.01 11.10
CA ASP A 43 0.15 21.38 10.99
C ASP A 43 1.44 21.62 11.80
N ALA A 44 2.03 22.81 11.65
CA ALA A 44 3.24 23.19 12.37
C ALA A 44 3.06 23.30 13.90
N PHE A 45 1.82 23.36 14.38
CA PHE A 45 1.47 23.40 15.81
C PHE A 45 1.13 22.01 16.36
N GLY A 46 1.25 20.95 15.54
CA GLY A 46 0.97 19.57 15.91
C GLY A 46 -0.51 19.19 15.86
N GLN A 47 -1.40 20.03 15.33
CA GLN A 47 -2.80 19.66 15.14
C GLN A 47 -2.93 18.65 14.02
N VAL A 48 -3.65 17.56 14.29
CA VAL A 48 -3.85 16.46 13.34
C VAL A 48 -5.28 16.47 12.82
N ARG A 49 -5.43 16.49 11.50
CA ARG A 49 -6.72 16.30 10.80
C ARG A 49 -6.68 15.03 9.99
N ARG A 50 -7.72 14.21 10.11
CA ARG A 50 -7.89 12.96 9.35
C ARG A 50 -9.06 13.08 8.39
N LEU A 51 -8.86 12.62 7.17
CA LEU A 51 -9.87 12.60 6.12
C LEU A 51 -9.91 11.20 5.53
N ASP A 52 -11.03 10.51 5.71
CA ASP A 52 -11.24 9.16 5.22
C ASP A 52 -12.12 9.18 3.97
N PHE A 53 -11.73 8.44 2.94
CA PHE A 53 -12.50 8.31 1.70
C PHE A 53 -12.35 6.92 1.10
N ALA A 54 -13.47 6.38 0.65
CA ALA A 54 -13.50 5.15 -0.14
C ALA A 54 -13.06 5.44 -1.57
N PHE A 55 -12.25 4.57 -2.14
CA PHE A 55 -11.85 4.65 -3.54
C PHE A 55 -12.05 3.31 -4.24
N TYR A 56 -12.14 3.38 -5.56
CA TYR A 56 -12.14 2.22 -6.44
C TYR A 56 -11.19 2.48 -7.61
N GLY A 57 -10.09 1.73 -7.66
CA GLY A 57 -9.13 1.75 -8.75
C GLY A 57 -9.43 0.61 -9.72
N THR A 58 -9.72 0.92 -10.99
CA THR A 58 -9.86 -0.15 -11.99
C THR A 58 -8.49 -0.74 -12.30
N PRO A 59 -8.37 -2.08 -12.39
CA PRO A 59 -7.16 -2.70 -12.91
C PRO A 59 -6.82 -2.11 -14.27
N GLN A 60 -5.56 -1.76 -14.50
CA GLN A 60 -5.12 -1.39 -15.83
C GLN A 60 -5.15 -2.67 -16.68
N LEU A 61 -5.88 -2.62 -17.79
CA LEU A 61 -5.82 -3.68 -18.79
C LEU A 61 -4.41 -3.70 -19.37
N LEU A 62 -3.89 -4.90 -19.65
CA LEU A 62 -2.67 -5.05 -20.44
C LEU A 62 -2.83 -4.28 -21.76
N ALA A 63 -1.81 -3.53 -22.16
CA ALA A 63 -1.82 -2.87 -23.46
C ALA A 63 -2.05 -3.90 -24.57
N ARG A 64 -2.72 -3.50 -25.65
CA ARG A 64 -2.99 -4.39 -26.79
C ARG A 64 -1.69 -5.06 -27.26
N GLY A 65 -1.69 -6.39 -27.30
CA GLY A 65 -0.54 -7.19 -27.72
C GLY A 65 0.38 -7.66 -26.59
N ILE A 66 0.15 -7.25 -25.34
CA ILE A 66 0.85 -7.79 -24.17
C ILE A 66 0.09 -9.00 -23.64
N SER A 67 0.80 -10.10 -23.40
CA SER A 67 0.28 -11.32 -22.76
C SER A 67 1.10 -11.62 -21.51
N GLU A 68 0.44 -11.71 -20.36
CA GLU A 68 1.05 -12.06 -19.08
C GLU A 68 0.70 -13.51 -18.72
N TRP A 69 1.67 -14.29 -18.26
CA TRP A 69 1.48 -15.69 -17.86
C TRP A 69 2.37 -16.02 -16.67
N SER A 70 1.90 -16.92 -15.79
CA SER A 70 2.69 -17.46 -14.68
C SER A 70 2.52 -18.98 -14.61
N ALA A 71 3.59 -19.69 -14.29
CA ALA A 71 3.59 -21.14 -14.10
C ALA A 71 4.37 -21.48 -12.82
N GLY A 72 3.76 -22.27 -11.93
CA GLY A 72 4.37 -22.72 -10.68
C GLY A 72 4.36 -24.25 -10.59
N ILE A 73 5.49 -24.84 -10.22
CA ILE A 73 5.63 -26.28 -9.97
C ILE A 73 6.21 -26.45 -8.56
N GLY A 74 5.56 -27.24 -7.73
CA GLY A 74 6.00 -27.51 -6.36
C GLY A 74 5.04 -28.42 -5.62
N HIS A 75 5.44 -28.81 -4.42
CA HIS A 75 4.60 -29.56 -3.48
C HIS A 75 4.46 -28.75 -2.19
N LEU A 76 3.28 -28.81 -1.57
CA LEU A 76 3.02 -28.13 -0.29
C LEU A 76 3.89 -28.75 0.82
N ARG A 77 4.73 -27.95 1.49
CA ARG A 77 5.48 -28.40 2.68
C ARG A 77 4.63 -28.22 3.93
N GLN A 78 4.01 -29.30 4.41
CA GLN A 78 3.07 -29.26 5.54
C GLN A 78 3.74 -29.30 6.94
N ASP A 79 5.06 -29.56 7.01
CA ASP A 79 5.79 -29.80 8.28
C ASP A 79 6.89 -28.77 8.60
N TYR A 80 6.69 -27.48 8.29
CA TYR A 80 7.65 -26.43 8.66
C TYR A 80 7.71 -26.28 10.19
N GLY A 81 8.83 -26.69 10.81
CA GLY A 81 9.07 -26.59 12.26
C GLY A 81 8.80 -27.86 13.09
N VAL A 82 8.33 -28.96 12.48
CA VAL A 82 8.01 -30.22 13.21
C VAL A 82 9.14 -31.27 13.10
N ARG A 83 9.96 -31.21 12.06
CA ARG A 83 11.08 -32.13 11.79
C ARG A 83 12.24 -31.32 11.18
N SER A 84 13.43 -31.11 11.74
CA SER A 84 14.11 -31.75 12.87
C SER A 84 15.11 -30.74 13.48
N PHE A 85 15.10 -30.58 14.80
CA PHE A 85 16.23 -30.07 15.59
C PHE A 85 17.05 -31.30 16.00
N SER A 86 17.99 -31.75 15.17
CA SER A 86 18.98 -32.76 15.60
C SER A 86 20.27 -32.04 15.98
N TYR A 87 20.35 -31.59 17.23
CA TYR A 87 21.62 -31.46 17.93
C TYR A 87 21.71 -32.64 18.90
N GLU A 88 22.83 -33.35 18.83
CA GLU A 88 23.36 -34.34 19.78
C GLU A 88 22.81 -35.78 19.73
N SER A 89 23.68 -36.66 19.21
CA SER A 89 24.28 -37.74 20.01
C SER A 89 25.77 -37.80 19.70
#